data_AF-A0A7X9A0G2-F1
#
_entry.id   AF-A0A7X9A0G2-F1
#
_cell.length_a   1.000
_cell.length_b   1.000
_cell.length_c   1.000
_cell.angle_alpha   90.00
_cell.angle_beta   90.00
_cell.angle_gamma   90.00
#
_symmetry.space_group_name_H-M   'P 1'
#
loop_
_entity.id
_entity.type
_entity.pdbx_description
1 polymer ?
#
loop_
_entity_poly.entity_id
_entity_poly.type
_entity_poly.pdbx_seq_one_letter_code
_entity_poly.pdbx_strand_id
1 'polypeptide(L)'
;MLLQIFGLLHQPTWWHLNRIPVQGGTALAEILAANLTHTQDLEFYSDGAPLTSLDADALIQRWADSVGQLVAKPAGSVPRYKPAPQLALVATAGPDSGRIFPLSRRRLSVGRSGSRAQVRDPWLSAHEFDIRLSSNGTVVTPVDQPEFLWESGGPYAAGATRFTLHRGDGQPLMTPKPPGIFAIQPGQPPSPPNVVLQVIGAAAPLLIGIVLMVVTGMWYFLLFSGISVIIAAVMITQYRRAR
;
A
#
# COMPACT_ATOMS: atom_id res chain seq x y z
N MET A 1 34.27 1.51 37.85
CA MET A 1 33.50 1.00 36.69
C MET A 1 33.36 2.12 35.68
N LEU A 2 33.56 1.85 34.39
CA LEU A 2 33.37 2.86 33.35
C LEU A 2 31.89 2.99 32.99
N LEU A 3 31.43 4.24 32.86
CA LEU A 3 30.08 4.61 32.50
C LEU A 3 30.14 5.52 31.26
N GLN A 4 29.43 5.14 30.20
CA GLN A 4 29.31 5.92 28.98
C GLN A 4 27.90 6.51 28.87
N ILE A 5 27.81 7.84 28.81
CA ILE A 5 26.55 8.57 28.73
C ILE A 5 26.44 9.24 27.36
N PHE A 6 25.46 8.81 26.58
CA PHE A 6 25.11 9.39 25.28
C PHE A 6 24.04 10.48 25.44
N GLY A 7 24.00 11.45 24.52
CA GLY A 7 22.98 12.50 24.52
C GLY A 7 23.32 13.75 25.34
N LEU A 8 24.51 13.80 25.95
CA LEU A 8 25.04 15.01 26.57
C LEU A 8 25.71 15.90 25.51
N LEU A 9 25.28 17.16 25.40
CA LEU A 9 25.77 18.09 24.36
C LEU A 9 27.08 18.80 24.73
N HIS A 10 27.28 19.08 26.02
CA HIS A 10 28.37 19.94 26.52
C HIS A 10 29.16 19.31 27.66
N GLN A 11 29.06 18.00 27.84
CA GLN A 11 29.69 17.26 28.93
C GLN A 11 30.47 16.06 28.36
N PRO A 12 31.51 15.57 29.06
CA PRO A 12 32.20 14.37 28.65
C PRO A 12 31.24 13.19 28.59
N THR A 13 31.45 12.28 27.64
CA THR A 13 30.61 11.09 27.49
C THR A 13 31.10 9.93 28.35
N TRP A 14 32.33 9.97 28.84
CA TRP A 14 32.93 8.93 29.67
C TRP A 14 33.08 9.37 31.11
N TRP A 15 32.59 8.55 32.02
CA TRP A 15 32.55 8.80 33.45
C TRP A 15 33.07 7.59 34.22
N HIS A 16 33.65 7.84 35.38
CA HIS A 16 34.04 6.78 36.29
C HIS A 16 33.02 6.68 37.42
N LEU A 17 32.34 5.53 37.51
CA LEU A 17 31.47 5.20 38.62
C LEU A 17 32.21 4.31 39.61
N ASN A 18 32.44 4.80 40.82
CA ASN A 18 33.14 4.04 41.85
C ASN A 18 32.33 2.81 42.30
N ARG A 19 31.02 2.96 42.49
CA ARG A 19 30.08 1.90 42.85
C ARG A 19 28.67 2.24 42.37
N ILE A 20 27.85 1.22 42.14
CA ILE A 20 26.41 1.40 41.93
C ILE A 20 25.76 1.72 43.28
N PRO A 21 24.93 2.78 43.38
CA PRO A 21 24.24 3.12 44.63
C PRO A 21 23.32 1.99 45.12
N VAL A 22 23.19 1.83 46.44
CA VAL A 22 22.34 0.78 47.05
C VAL A 22 20.86 0.97 46.69
N GLN A 23 20.43 2.22 46.51
CA GLN A 23 19.07 2.56 46.06
C GLN A 23 18.89 2.41 44.54
N GLY A 24 19.89 1.85 43.84
CA GLY A 24 19.83 1.57 42.41
C GLY A 24 19.84 2.84 41.56
N GLY A 25 19.03 2.82 40.50
CA GLY A 25 19.06 3.83 39.47
C GLY A 25 18.39 5.15 39.84
N THR A 26 17.51 5.20 40.86
CA THR A 26 16.95 6.46 41.36
C THR A 26 18.04 7.35 41.95
N ALA A 27 18.81 6.83 42.91
CA ALA A 27 19.94 7.55 43.51
C ALA A 27 21.04 7.85 42.49
N LEU A 28 21.27 6.95 41.51
CA LEU A 28 22.22 7.23 40.43
C LEU A 28 21.75 8.40 39.56
N ALA A 29 20.47 8.46 39.21
CA ALA A 29 19.90 9.57 38.45
C ALA A 29 20.01 10.91 39.20
N GLU A 30 19.77 10.92 40.51
CA GLU A 30 19.95 12.11 41.37
C GLU A 30 21.42 12.58 41.41
N ILE A 31 22.36 11.65 41.57
CA ILE A 31 23.79 11.96 41.54
C ILE A 31 24.18 12.54 40.17
N LEU A 32 23.71 11.94 39.08
CA LEU A 32 23.98 12.46 37.74
C LEU A 32 23.38 13.85 37.53
N ALA A 33 22.15 14.09 37.97
CA ALA A 33 21.50 15.40 37.89
C ALA A 33 22.24 16.47 38.71
N ALA A 34 22.82 16.11 39.85
CA ALA A 34 23.59 17.03 40.69
C ALA A 34 24.98 17.37 40.10
N ASN A 35 25.60 16.44 39.37
CA ASN A 35 26.97 16.59 38.85
C ASN A 35 27.02 17.09 37.39
N LEU A 36 25.93 16.99 36.64
CA LEU A 36 25.87 17.39 35.24
C LEU A 36 25.14 18.74 35.10
N THR A 37 25.84 19.74 34.58
CA THR A 37 25.25 21.05 34.27
C THR A 37 24.17 20.92 33.19
N HIS A 38 23.04 21.62 33.35
CA HIS A 38 21.91 21.64 32.40
C HIS A 38 21.15 20.30 32.22
N THR A 39 21.00 19.52 33.30
CA THR A 39 20.27 18.23 33.28
C THR A 39 18.90 18.25 33.96
N GLN A 40 18.41 19.42 34.40
CA GLN A 40 17.11 19.53 35.06
C GLN A 40 15.95 19.03 34.19
N ASP A 41 16.14 19.03 32.86
CA ASP A 41 15.18 18.52 31.89
C ASP A 41 15.61 17.19 31.25
N LEU A 42 16.55 16.44 31.84
CA LEU A 42 17.04 15.17 31.27
C LEU A 42 16.65 13.96 32.12
N GLU A 43 16.16 12.94 31.44
CA GLU A 43 15.95 11.59 31.97
C GLU A 43 17.00 10.63 31.40
N PHE A 44 17.47 9.73 32.25
CA PHE A 44 18.47 8.73 31.90
C PHE A 44 17.83 7.37 31.66
N TYR A 45 18.30 6.66 30.63
CA TYR A 45 17.81 5.35 30.24
C TYR A 45 18.96 4.36 30.10
N SER A 46 18.74 3.11 30.49
CA SER A 46 19.66 1.99 30.22
C SER A 46 18.90 0.87 29.53
N ASP A 47 19.38 0.42 28.37
CA ASP A 47 18.71 -0.58 27.50
C ASP A 47 17.21 -0.32 27.28
N GLY A 48 16.84 0.96 27.13
CA GLY A 48 15.46 1.39 26.89
C GLY A 48 14.58 1.45 28.14
N ALA A 49 15.04 0.98 29.31
CA ALA A 49 14.34 1.15 30.58
C ALA A 49 14.75 2.48 31.25
N PRO A 50 13.81 3.22 31.87
CA PRO A 50 14.14 4.40 32.68
C PRO A 50 15.11 4.00 33.79
N LEU A 51 16.16 4.78 34.01
CA LEU A 51 17.15 4.49 35.05
C LEU A 51 16.50 4.41 36.43
N THR A 52 15.52 5.28 36.71
CA THR A 52 14.72 5.29 37.95
C THR A 52 13.89 4.03 38.18
N SER A 53 13.67 3.19 37.17
CA SER A 53 12.94 1.92 37.29
C SER A 53 13.83 0.72 37.61
N LEU A 54 15.16 0.90 37.62
CA LEU A 54 16.14 -0.17 37.81
C LEU A 54 16.66 -0.13 39.24
N ASP A 55 16.60 -1.27 39.92
CA ASP A 55 17.24 -1.45 41.22
C ASP A 55 18.76 -1.71 41.08
N ALA A 56 19.46 -1.79 42.20
CA ALA A 56 20.90 -1.98 42.21
C ALA A 56 21.32 -3.31 41.57
N ASP A 57 20.60 -4.39 41.85
CA ASP A 57 20.90 -5.72 41.33
C ASP A 57 20.69 -5.79 39.82
N ALA A 58 19.63 -5.17 39.29
CA ALA A 58 19.40 -5.08 37.85
C ALA A 58 20.50 -4.29 37.14
N LEU A 59 21.01 -3.20 37.75
CA LEU A 59 22.14 -2.46 37.20
C LEU A 59 23.45 -3.26 37.25
N ILE A 60 23.71 -3.94 38.36
CA ILE A 60 24.89 -4.81 38.51
C ILE A 60 24.87 -5.91 37.46
N GLN A 61 23.73 -6.58 37.26
CA GLN A 61 23.60 -7.64 36.26
C GLN A 61 23.78 -7.11 34.83
N ARG A 62 23.17 -5.95 34.50
CA ARG A 62 23.26 -5.36 33.16
C ARG A 62 24.68 -4.92 32.80
N TRP A 63 25.46 -4.48 33.78
CA TRP A 63 26.81 -3.95 33.55
C TRP A 63 27.92 -4.89 34.03
N ALA A 64 27.59 -6.14 34.39
CA ALA A 64 28.54 -7.11 34.93
C ALA A 64 29.74 -7.35 34.01
N ASP A 65 29.50 -7.44 32.70
CA ASP A 65 30.51 -7.82 31.69
C ASP A 65 30.85 -6.68 30.73
N SER A 66 30.39 -5.46 30.98
CA SER A 66 30.51 -4.35 30.02
C SER A 66 30.61 -2.97 30.66
N VAL A 67 30.94 -1.97 29.83
CA VAL A 67 30.83 -0.56 30.21
C VAL A 67 29.36 -0.25 30.46
N GLY A 68 29.05 0.38 31.59
CA GLY A 68 27.69 0.82 31.85
C GLY A 68 27.26 1.85 30.81
N GLN A 69 26.19 1.60 30.06
CA GLN A 69 25.71 2.53 29.05
C GLN A 69 24.42 3.21 29.49
N LEU A 70 24.39 4.54 29.34
CA LEU A 70 23.24 5.39 29.60
C LEU A 70 22.95 6.28 28.39
N VAL A 71 21.68 6.56 28.17
CA VAL A 71 21.21 7.56 27.20
C VAL A 71 20.46 8.64 27.96
N ALA A 72 20.97 9.86 27.93
CA ALA A 72 20.28 11.06 28.40
C ALA A 72 19.33 11.56 27.31
N LYS A 73 18.07 11.83 27.68
CA LYS A 73 17.05 12.36 26.78
C LYS A 73 16.25 13.45 27.49
N PRO A 74 15.68 14.43 26.76
CA PRO A 74 14.74 15.37 27.35
C PRO A 74 13.59 14.66 28.08
N ALA A 75 13.21 15.17 29.25
CA ALA A 75 12.10 14.67 30.05
C ALA A 75 10.80 14.69 29.23
N GLY A 76 10.01 13.62 29.33
CA GLY A 76 8.81 13.45 28.49
C GLY A 76 9.09 13.15 27.02
N SER A 77 10.34 12.86 26.64
CA SER A 77 10.64 12.35 25.29
C SER A 77 9.97 11.00 25.09
N VAL A 78 8.92 10.98 24.28
CA VAL A 78 8.22 9.74 23.92
C VAL A 78 9.22 8.82 23.20
N PRO A 79 9.34 7.54 23.60
CA PRO A 79 10.14 6.56 22.86
C PRO A 79 9.69 6.53 21.40
N ARG A 80 10.44 7.19 20.51
CA ARG A 80 10.10 7.24 19.08
C ARG A 80 10.41 5.93 18.35
N TYR A 81 11.01 4.95 19.02
CA TYR A 81 11.39 3.69 18.40
C TYR A 81 10.36 2.59 18.65
N LYS A 82 9.36 2.52 17.77
CA LYS A 82 8.79 1.23 17.38
C LYS A 82 9.68 0.69 16.26
N PRO A 83 10.28 -0.52 16.36
CA PRO A 83 10.95 -1.13 15.22
C PRO A 83 9.88 -1.51 14.19
N ALA A 84 9.48 -0.55 13.37
CA ALA A 84 8.71 -0.83 12.18
C ALA A 84 9.67 -1.43 11.13
N PRO A 85 9.27 -2.47 10.40
CA PRO A 85 10.08 -2.97 9.30
C PRO A 85 10.25 -1.86 8.28
N GLN A 86 11.45 -1.28 8.22
CA GLN A 86 11.75 -0.21 7.25
C GLN A 86 11.75 -0.72 5.82
N LEU A 87 11.74 -2.04 5.59
CA LEU A 87 11.75 -2.64 4.26
C LEU A 87 10.61 -3.64 4.11
N ALA A 88 9.91 -3.57 2.99
CA ALA A 88 8.85 -4.51 2.63
C ALA A 88 9.07 -5.04 1.20
N LEU A 89 8.70 -6.30 1.01
CA LEU A 89 8.58 -6.91 -0.31
C LEU A 89 7.20 -6.60 -0.86
N VAL A 90 7.12 -5.96 -2.02
CA VAL A 90 5.86 -5.56 -2.65
C VAL A 90 5.70 -6.26 -3.99
N ALA A 91 4.55 -6.89 -4.22
CA ALA A 91 4.17 -7.36 -5.55
C ALA A 91 3.65 -6.16 -6.37
N THR A 92 4.48 -5.63 -7.27
CA THR A 92 4.18 -4.43 -8.07
C THR A 92 3.51 -4.73 -9.39
N ALA A 93 3.59 -5.97 -9.88
CA ALA A 93 2.84 -6.43 -11.04
C ALA A 93 2.51 -7.92 -10.92
N GLY A 94 1.50 -8.37 -11.65
CA GLY A 94 1.05 -9.77 -11.70
C GLY A 94 -0.33 -9.98 -11.08
N PRO A 95 -0.81 -11.23 -11.01
CA PRO A 95 -2.17 -11.57 -10.60
C PRO A 95 -2.55 -11.14 -9.18
N ASP A 96 -1.58 -11.04 -8.27
CA ASP A 96 -1.76 -10.63 -6.87
C ASP A 96 -1.00 -9.32 -6.57
N SER A 97 -0.97 -8.39 -7.54
CA SER A 97 -0.35 -7.07 -7.38
C SER A 97 -0.99 -6.28 -6.22
N GLY A 98 -0.18 -5.50 -5.50
CA GLY A 98 -0.61 -4.74 -4.32
C GLY A 98 -0.40 -5.48 -3.00
N ARG A 99 0.06 -6.73 -3.02
CA ARG A 99 0.50 -7.45 -1.81
C ARG A 99 1.78 -6.87 -1.26
N ILE A 100 1.83 -6.77 0.06
CA ILE A 100 2.99 -6.25 0.78
C ILE A 100 3.33 -7.18 1.94
N PHE A 101 4.61 -7.56 2.03
CA PHE A 101 5.12 -8.45 3.05
C PHE A 101 6.24 -7.77 3.84
N PRO A 102 6.13 -7.66 5.18
CA PRO A 102 7.16 -7.02 5.97
C PRO A 102 8.44 -7.87 5.96
N LEU A 103 9.58 -7.25 5.66
CA LEU A 103 10.87 -7.92 5.73
C LEU A 103 11.53 -7.69 7.08
N SER A 104 12.21 -8.73 7.55
CA SER A 104 13.01 -8.69 8.77
C SER A 104 14.35 -9.40 8.51
N ARG A 105 15.21 -9.47 9.53
CA ARG A 105 16.42 -10.31 9.47
C ARG A 105 16.10 -11.81 9.46
N ARG A 106 14.88 -12.20 9.85
CA ARG A 106 14.42 -13.59 9.73
C ARG A 106 14.04 -13.87 8.28
N ARG A 107 14.32 -15.11 7.86
CA ARG A 107 13.93 -15.67 6.56
C ARG A 107 12.40 -15.63 6.40
N LEU A 108 11.95 -15.09 5.27
CA LEU A 108 10.56 -15.07 4.85
C LEU A 108 10.44 -15.94 3.60
N SER A 109 9.70 -17.04 3.69
CA SER A 109 9.38 -17.87 2.54
C SER A 109 8.27 -17.24 1.70
N VAL A 110 8.46 -17.20 0.39
CA VAL A 110 7.54 -16.65 -0.60
C VAL A 110 7.11 -17.77 -1.56
N GLY A 111 5.83 -17.78 -1.93
CA GLY A 111 5.32 -18.78 -2.88
C GLY A 111 3.80 -18.77 -2.98
N ARG A 112 3.26 -19.67 -3.80
CA ARG A 112 1.82 -19.79 -4.04
C ARG A 112 1.08 -20.44 -2.87
N SER A 113 1.71 -21.38 -2.16
CA SER A 113 1.07 -22.15 -1.08
C SER A 113 2.08 -22.80 -0.15
N GLY A 114 1.84 -22.80 1.17
CA GLY A 114 2.79 -23.40 2.14
C GLY A 114 3.96 -22.49 2.51
N SER A 115 4.08 -21.32 1.87
CA SER A 115 4.98 -20.23 2.26
C SER A 115 4.30 -19.25 3.21
N ARG A 116 5.10 -18.47 3.94
CA ARG A 116 4.60 -17.46 4.88
C ARG A 116 4.08 -16.21 4.15
N ALA A 117 4.73 -15.82 3.06
CA ALA A 117 4.24 -14.82 2.12
C ALA A 117 3.57 -15.53 0.94
N GLN A 118 2.23 -15.65 1.01
CA GLN A 118 1.44 -16.31 -0.04
C GLN A 118 1.01 -15.33 -1.12
N VAL A 119 1.29 -15.69 -2.37
CA VAL A 119 0.98 -14.90 -3.57
C VAL A 119 0.06 -15.71 -4.47
N ARG A 120 -1.08 -15.14 -4.84
CA ARG A 120 -2.09 -15.79 -5.70
C ARG A 120 -1.72 -15.72 -7.18
N ASP A 121 -0.57 -16.27 -7.53
CA ASP A 121 -0.08 -16.36 -8.89
C ASP A 121 -0.02 -17.83 -9.33
N PRO A 122 -0.83 -18.26 -10.32
CA PRO A 122 -0.84 -19.64 -10.81
C PRO A 122 0.50 -20.13 -11.35
N TRP A 123 1.36 -19.23 -11.82
CA TRP A 123 2.67 -19.54 -12.39
C TRP A 123 3.80 -19.53 -11.36
N LEU A 124 3.49 -19.24 -10.10
CA LEU A 124 4.44 -19.30 -9.00
C LEU A 124 4.42 -20.69 -8.35
N SER A 125 5.60 -21.21 -8.00
CA SER A 125 5.71 -22.49 -7.28
C SER A 125 5.09 -22.39 -5.89
N ALA A 126 4.75 -23.55 -5.29
CA ALA A 126 4.20 -23.60 -3.93
C ALA A 126 5.12 -22.86 -2.92
N HIS A 127 6.41 -23.20 -2.94
CA HIS A 127 7.51 -22.44 -2.39
C HIS A 127 8.41 -22.04 -3.56
N GLU A 128 8.64 -20.75 -3.77
CA GLU A 128 9.47 -20.25 -4.88
C GLU A 128 10.85 -19.78 -4.42
N PHE A 129 10.90 -18.96 -3.35
CA PHE A 129 12.15 -18.45 -2.81
C PHE A 129 12.00 -18.01 -1.36
N ASP A 130 13.13 -17.94 -0.68
CA ASP A 130 13.29 -17.33 0.63
C ASP A 130 13.97 -15.97 0.51
N ILE A 131 13.58 -15.02 1.36
CA ILE A 131 14.20 -13.68 1.40
C ILE A 131 14.49 -13.25 2.84
N ARG A 132 15.62 -12.56 3.06
CA ARG A 132 16.02 -12.04 4.38
C ARG A 132 16.85 -10.76 4.27
N LEU A 133 16.84 -9.97 5.33
CA LEU A 133 17.78 -8.87 5.53
C LEU A 133 19.10 -9.37 6.13
N SER A 134 20.21 -9.11 5.45
CA SER A 134 21.59 -9.29 5.90
C SER A 134 22.22 -7.95 6.30
N SER A 135 23.42 -7.97 6.89
CA SER A 135 24.22 -6.75 7.15
C SER A 135 24.60 -6.02 5.85
N ASN A 136 24.77 -6.76 4.75
CA ASN A 136 25.27 -6.24 3.48
C ASN A 136 24.16 -5.96 2.46
N GLY A 137 22.89 -6.17 2.83
CA GLY A 137 21.73 -5.96 1.95
C GLY A 137 20.71 -7.07 2.03
N THR A 138 19.85 -7.16 1.02
CA THR A 138 18.78 -8.17 0.96
C THR A 138 19.31 -9.41 0.27
N VAL A 139 19.13 -10.58 0.88
CA VAL A 139 19.55 -11.86 0.31
C VAL A 139 18.31 -12.64 -0.12
N VAL A 140 18.34 -13.13 -1.36
CA VAL A 140 17.32 -14.01 -1.92
C VAL A 140 17.93 -15.39 -2.12
N THR A 141 17.20 -16.42 -1.72
CA THR A 141 17.55 -17.82 -1.92
C THR A 141 16.42 -18.47 -2.70
N PRO A 142 16.51 -18.53 -4.05
CA PRO A 142 15.53 -19.27 -4.84
C PRO A 142 15.62 -20.76 -4.53
N VAL A 143 14.51 -21.46 -4.72
CA VAL A 143 14.50 -22.93 -4.64
C VAL A 143 15.46 -23.50 -5.70
N ASP A 144 16.26 -24.48 -5.29
CA ASP A 144 17.25 -25.17 -6.13
C ASP A 144 18.33 -24.29 -6.77
N GLN A 145 18.53 -23.07 -6.27
CA GLN A 145 19.57 -22.15 -6.75
C GLN A 145 20.38 -21.57 -5.58
N PRO A 146 21.64 -21.15 -5.81
CA PRO A 146 22.44 -20.52 -4.78
C PRO A 146 21.83 -19.20 -4.32
N GLU A 147 22.08 -18.83 -3.05
CA GLU A 147 21.69 -17.51 -2.55
C GLU A 147 22.50 -16.40 -3.23
N PHE A 148 21.85 -15.25 -3.47
CA PHE A 148 22.49 -14.08 -4.04
C PHE A 148 22.02 -12.80 -3.34
N LEU A 149 22.84 -11.76 -3.42
CA LEU A 149 22.50 -10.43 -2.93
C LEU A 149 21.62 -9.73 -3.96
N TRP A 150 20.41 -9.35 -3.57
CA TRP A 150 19.51 -8.60 -4.43
C TRP A 150 19.84 -7.10 -4.34
N GLU A 151 20.41 -6.57 -5.42
CA GLU A 151 20.70 -5.15 -5.57
C GLU A 151 19.42 -4.31 -5.48
N SER A 152 19.41 -3.35 -4.56
CA SER A 152 18.26 -2.48 -4.33
C SER A 152 18.05 -1.54 -5.52
N GLY A 153 17.04 -1.81 -6.34
CA GLY A 153 16.62 -0.94 -7.44
C GLY A 153 15.93 -1.69 -8.59
N GLY A 154 16.29 -2.95 -8.80
CA GLY A 154 15.70 -3.79 -9.85
C GLY A 154 14.51 -4.63 -9.35
N PRO A 155 13.46 -4.83 -10.16
CA PRO A 155 12.41 -5.78 -9.83
C PRO A 155 12.93 -7.22 -9.90
N TYR A 156 12.47 -8.08 -8.99
CA TYR A 156 12.68 -9.52 -9.03
C TYR A 156 11.41 -10.20 -9.56
N ALA A 157 11.52 -10.97 -10.63
CA ALA A 157 10.38 -11.64 -11.24
C ALA A 157 10.36 -13.12 -10.84
N ALA A 158 9.20 -13.63 -10.46
CA ALA A 158 8.96 -15.05 -10.29
C ALA A 158 7.50 -15.39 -10.66
N GLY A 159 7.31 -16.45 -11.44
CA GLY A 159 6.04 -16.69 -12.13
C GLY A 159 5.64 -15.51 -13.03
N ALA A 160 4.41 -15.04 -12.89
CA ALA A 160 3.90 -13.82 -13.54
C ALA A 160 3.97 -12.59 -12.61
N THR A 161 4.50 -12.75 -11.39
CA THR A 161 4.57 -11.71 -10.37
C THR A 161 5.92 -11.00 -10.40
N ARG A 162 5.88 -9.68 -10.29
CA ARG A 162 7.06 -8.83 -10.18
C ARG A 162 7.12 -8.24 -8.77
N PHE A 163 8.23 -8.45 -8.10
CA PHE A 163 8.49 -8.00 -6.73
C PHE A 163 9.48 -6.86 -6.70
N THR A 164 9.29 -5.92 -5.79
CA THR A 164 10.24 -4.83 -5.52
C THR A 164 10.39 -4.62 -4.02
N LEU A 165 11.55 -4.13 -3.62
CA LEU A 165 11.79 -3.71 -2.25
C LEU A 165 11.37 -2.25 -2.07
N HIS A 166 10.40 -2.02 -1.20
CA HIS A 166 10.02 -0.67 -0.80
C HIS A 166 10.52 -0.37 0.59
N ARG A 167 11.18 0.79 0.73
CA ARG A 167 11.49 1.37 2.03
C ARG A 167 10.35 2.30 2.43
N GLY A 168 9.71 2.01 3.56
CA GLY A 168 8.59 2.79 4.08
C GLY A 168 8.91 3.38 5.44
N ASP A 169 8.33 4.54 5.71
CA ASP A 169 8.33 5.30 6.97
C ASP A 169 7.42 4.65 8.02
N GLY A 170 7.59 3.33 8.23
CA GLY A 170 7.14 2.58 9.40
C GLY A 170 5.66 2.60 9.78
N GLN A 171 4.81 3.33 9.05
CA GLN A 171 3.38 3.34 9.29
C GLN A 171 2.81 1.98 8.86
N PRO A 172 2.07 1.29 9.74
CA PRO A 172 1.40 0.06 9.35
C PRO A 172 0.49 0.37 8.17
N LEU A 173 0.59 -0.45 7.12
CA LEU A 173 -0.27 -0.33 5.96
C LEU A 173 -1.72 -0.38 6.42
N MET A 174 -2.52 0.61 6.00
CA MET A 174 -3.97 0.52 6.16
C MET A 174 -4.44 -0.79 5.55
N THR A 175 -5.14 -1.60 6.33
CA THR A 175 -5.76 -2.82 5.82
C THR A 175 -6.65 -2.43 4.64
N PRO A 176 -6.45 -3.02 3.45
CA PRO A 176 -7.27 -2.70 2.29
C PRO A 176 -8.75 -2.88 2.66
N LYS A 177 -9.54 -1.81 2.53
CA LYS A 177 -10.98 -1.90 2.72
C LYS A 177 -11.53 -2.84 1.64
N PRO A 178 -12.38 -3.83 1.98
CA PRO A 178 -13.05 -4.63 0.98
C PRO A 178 -13.72 -3.70 -0.03
N PRO A 179 -13.59 -3.96 -1.35
CA PRO A 179 -14.32 -3.17 -2.33
C PRO A 179 -15.81 -3.18 -1.99
N GLY A 180 -16.47 -2.04 -2.18
CA GLY A 180 -17.92 -1.95 -2.01
C GLY A 180 -18.63 -2.96 -2.92
N ILE A 181 -19.91 -3.24 -2.62
CA ILE A 181 -20.74 -4.12 -3.45
C ILE A 181 -20.67 -3.62 -4.89
N PHE A 182 -20.19 -4.47 -5.79
CA PHE A 182 -20.13 -4.20 -7.21
C PHE A 182 -21.57 -3.99 -7.72
N ALA A 183 -21.90 -2.76 -8.10
CA ALA A 183 -23.21 -2.38 -8.62
C ALA A 183 -23.05 -1.87 -10.05
N ILE A 184 -23.47 -2.68 -11.02
CA ILE A 184 -23.70 -2.20 -12.39
C ILE A 184 -25.05 -1.48 -12.35
N GLN A 185 -25.06 -0.17 -12.55
CA GLN A 185 -26.28 0.57 -12.84
C GLN A 185 -26.45 0.59 -14.37
N PRO A 186 -27.29 -0.28 -14.96
CA PRO A 186 -27.59 -0.16 -16.37
C PRO A 186 -28.20 1.23 -16.61
N GLY A 187 -27.67 1.95 -17.60
CA GLY A 187 -28.23 3.24 -18.01
C GLY A 187 -29.68 3.10 -18.46
N GLN A 188 -30.40 4.23 -18.54
CA GLN A 188 -31.78 4.19 -19.03
C GLN A 188 -31.84 3.65 -20.47
N PRO A 189 -32.80 2.76 -20.78
CA PRO A 189 -32.99 2.31 -22.15
C PRO A 189 -33.33 3.52 -23.05
N PRO A 190 -32.92 3.49 -24.34
CA PRO A 190 -33.33 4.53 -25.28
C PRO A 190 -34.86 4.63 -25.31
N SER A 191 -35.37 5.86 -25.39
CA SER A 191 -36.82 6.09 -25.43
C SER A 191 -37.45 5.33 -26.61
N PRO A 192 -38.59 4.66 -26.40
CA PRO A 192 -39.27 3.96 -27.48
C PRO A 192 -39.68 4.97 -28.57
N PRO A 193 -39.54 4.63 -29.86
CA PRO A 193 -39.91 5.54 -30.92
C PRO A 193 -41.41 5.85 -30.88
N ASN A 194 -41.74 7.13 -31.07
CA ASN A 194 -43.12 7.58 -31.11
C ASN A 194 -43.75 7.24 -32.47
N VAL A 195 -44.63 6.23 -32.48
CA VAL A 195 -45.34 5.74 -33.68
C VAL A 195 -46.11 6.86 -34.38
N VAL A 196 -46.67 7.82 -33.63
CA VAL A 196 -47.42 8.95 -34.19
C VAL A 196 -46.51 9.81 -35.07
N LEU A 197 -45.29 10.11 -34.60
CA LEU A 197 -44.34 10.93 -35.34
C LEU A 197 -43.86 10.21 -36.62
N GLN A 198 -43.73 8.89 -36.58
CA GLN A 198 -43.39 8.08 -37.75
C GLN A 198 -44.51 8.09 -38.80
N VAL A 199 -45.77 7.96 -38.38
CA VAL A 199 -46.93 8.03 -39.27
C VAL A 199 -47.03 9.41 -39.91
N ILE A 200 -46.84 10.48 -39.14
CA ILE A 200 -46.82 11.86 -39.66
C ILE A 200 -45.70 12.03 -40.69
N GLY A 201 -44.48 11.57 -40.39
CA GLY A 201 -43.34 11.63 -41.31
C GLY A 201 -43.55 10.87 -42.62
N ALA A 202 -44.33 9.78 -42.59
CA ALA A 202 -44.68 9.01 -43.79
C ALA A 202 -45.85 9.61 -44.58
N ALA A 203 -46.85 10.17 -43.89
CA ALA A 203 -48.07 10.69 -44.52
C ALA A 203 -47.89 12.10 -45.09
N ALA A 204 -47.02 12.93 -44.50
CA ALA A 204 -46.83 14.32 -44.93
C ALA A 204 -46.32 14.44 -46.39
N PRO A 205 -45.28 13.70 -46.84
CA PRO A 205 -44.84 13.74 -48.23
C PRO A 205 -45.91 13.25 -49.21
N LEU A 206 -46.75 12.30 -48.78
CA LEU A 206 -47.87 11.79 -49.56
C LEU A 206 -48.94 12.85 -49.81
N LEU A 207 -49.37 13.51 -48.73
CA LEU A 207 -50.32 14.62 -48.83
C LEU A 207 -49.77 15.75 -49.70
N ILE A 208 -48.49 16.12 -49.54
CA ILE A 208 -47.85 17.16 -50.35
C ILE A 208 -47.85 16.76 -51.84
N GLY A 209 -47.50 15.52 -52.17
CA GLY A 209 -47.52 15.03 -53.55
C GLY A 209 -48.91 15.05 -54.19
N ILE A 210 -49.94 14.66 -53.43
CA ILE A 210 -51.34 14.71 -53.90
C ILE A 210 -51.78 16.15 -54.15
N VAL A 211 -51.51 17.06 -53.21
CA VAL A 211 -51.85 18.48 -53.36
C VAL A 211 -51.15 19.09 -54.58
N LEU A 212 -49.87 18.81 -54.76
CA LEU A 212 -49.10 19.28 -55.93
C LEU A 212 -49.65 18.73 -57.23
N MET A 213 -50.03 17.45 -57.29
CA MET A 213 -50.67 16.86 -58.48
C MET A 213 -51.96 17.59 -58.82
N VAL A 214 -52.84 17.83 -57.83
CA VAL A 214 -54.14 18.48 -58.05
C VAL A 214 -53.98 19.92 -58.52
N VAL A 215 -53.07 20.67 -57.90
CA VAL A 215 -52.84 22.10 -58.22
C VAL A 215 -52.15 22.27 -59.58
N THR A 216 -51.18 21.42 -59.89
CA THR A 216 -50.37 21.57 -61.12
C THR A 216 -50.89 20.76 -62.31
N GLY A 217 -51.81 19.82 -62.08
CA GLY A 217 -52.29 18.87 -63.10
C GLY A 217 -51.26 17.82 -63.52
N MET A 218 -50.07 17.80 -62.90
CA MET A 218 -48.97 16.92 -63.29
C MET A 218 -48.96 15.64 -62.45
N TRP A 219 -49.23 14.51 -63.11
CA TRP A 219 -49.35 13.21 -62.45
C TRP A 219 -48.03 12.67 -61.88
N TYR A 220 -46.87 13.09 -62.43
CA TYR A 220 -45.57 12.54 -62.02
C TYR A 220 -45.16 12.92 -60.59
N PHE A 221 -45.78 13.92 -59.95
CA PHE A 221 -45.53 14.21 -58.53
C PHE A 221 -45.96 13.07 -57.61
N LEU A 222 -46.94 12.26 -58.02
CA LEU A 222 -47.30 11.03 -57.31
C LEU A 222 -46.16 10.00 -57.32
N LEU A 223 -45.28 10.02 -58.33
CA LEU A 223 -44.17 9.09 -58.42
C LEU A 223 -43.17 9.32 -57.27
N PHE A 224 -42.78 10.58 -57.05
CA PHE A 224 -41.88 10.95 -55.95
C PHE A 224 -42.50 10.70 -54.57
N SER A 225 -43.79 10.96 -54.46
CA SER A 225 -44.57 10.65 -53.27
C SER A 225 -44.65 9.16 -52.97
N GLY A 226 -44.88 8.32 -53.98
CA GLY A 226 -44.89 6.86 -53.86
C GLY A 226 -43.54 6.30 -53.40
N ILE A 227 -42.44 6.81 -53.95
CA ILE A 227 -41.09 6.41 -53.53
C ILE A 227 -40.86 6.73 -52.04
N SER A 228 -41.32 7.89 -51.56
CA SER A 228 -41.20 8.27 -50.15
C SER A 228 -41.94 7.30 -49.22
N VAL A 229 -43.17 6.88 -49.60
CA VAL A 229 -43.95 5.90 -48.84
C VAL A 229 -43.25 4.53 -48.80
N ILE A 230 -42.64 4.09 -49.91
CA ILE A 230 -41.89 2.83 -49.96
C ILE A 230 -40.69 2.86 -49.01
N ILE A 231 -39.91 3.95 -49.00
CA ILE A 231 -38.75 4.10 -48.10
C ILE A 231 -39.20 4.04 -46.63
N ALA A 232 -40.27 4.76 -46.28
CA ALA A 232 -40.83 4.73 -44.94
C ALA A 232 -41.30 3.33 -44.55
N ALA A 233 -41.98 2.61 -45.46
CA ALA A 233 -42.43 1.24 -45.22
C ALA A 233 -41.25 0.26 -45.01
N VAL A 234 -40.18 0.40 -45.79
CA VAL A 234 -38.96 -0.41 -45.63
C VAL A 234 -38.30 -0.16 -44.27
N MET A 235 -38.14 1.11 -43.87
CA MET A 235 -37.58 1.48 -42.56
C MET A 235 -38.42 0.92 -41.40
N ILE A 236 -39.74 1.02 -41.46
CA ILE A 236 -40.66 0.46 -40.45
C ILE A 236 -40.53 -1.07 -40.39
N THR A 237 -40.41 -1.73 -41.55
CA THR A 237 -40.28 -3.20 -41.62
C THR A 237 -38.94 -3.67 -41.07
N GLN A 238 -37.83 -2.97 -41.36
CA GLN A 238 -36.52 -3.27 -40.79
C GLN A 238 -36.51 -3.06 -39.27
N TYR A 239 -37.11 -1.97 -38.79
CA TYR A 239 -37.22 -1.70 -37.36
C TYR A 239 -38.01 -2.79 -36.62
N ARG A 240 -39.12 -3.26 -37.20
CA ARG A 240 -39.94 -4.34 -36.61
C ARG A 240 -39.22 -5.70 -36.58
N ARG A 241 -38.31 -5.98 -37.51
CA ARG A 241 -37.53 -7.22 -37.56
C ARG A 241 -36.32 -7.23 -36.63
N ALA A 242 -35.79 -6.05 -36.28
CA ALA A 242 -34.65 -5.90 -35.38
C ALA A 242 -35.03 -5.96 -33.89
N ARG A 243 -36.33 -6.07 -33.58
CA ARG A 243 -36.89 -6.23 -32.24
C ARG A 243 -37.28 -7.68 -32.01
#